data_AF-X1TVK8-F1
#
_entry.id   AF-X1TVK8-F1
#
_cell.length_a   1.000
_cell.length_b   1.000
_cell.length_c   1.000
_cell.angle_alpha   90.00
_cell.angle_beta   90.00
_cell.angle_gamma   90.00
#
_symmetry.space_group_name_H-M   'P 1'
#
loop_
_entity.id
_entity.type
_entity.pdbx_description
1 polymer ?
#
loop_
_entity_poly.entity_id
_entity_poly.type
_entity_poly.pdbx_seq_one_letter_code
_entity_poly.pdbx_strand_id
1 'polypeptide(L)'
;MEELTHRQRVLMSLSHQEADRVPIDLGGRVSSMMQGIYTKLKKHLNVITENETVSPFQTINDFDEEILKRFDIDFRRVYFERGPESIRLKENPDGSYINEWGITIKRVGPYIQRISHPLAKATINDLES
;
A
#
# COMPACT_ATOMS: atom_id res chain seq x y z
N MET A 1 25.20 5.74 -23.98
CA MET A 1 25.41 4.97 -22.74
C MET A 1 24.65 3.67 -22.88
N GLU A 2 25.21 2.55 -22.44
CA GLU A 2 24.47 1.28 -22.41
C GLU A 2 23.22 1.44 -21.53
N GLU A 3 22.10 0.89 -22.00
CA GLU A 3 20.84 0.91 -21.28
C GLU A 3 20.93 -0.05 -20.08
N LEU A 4 20.76 0.48 -18.86
CA LEU A 4 20.83 -0.35 -17.65
C LEU A 4 19.53 -1.13 -17.48
N THR A 5 19.63 -2.36 -16.97
CA THR A 5 18.44 -3.03 -16.43
C THR A 5 17.91 -2.28 -15.22
N HIS A 6 16.61 -2.39 -14.95
CA HIS A 6 15.98 -1.82 -13.75
C HIS A 6 16.74 -2.15 -12.47
N ARG A 7 17.18 -3.41 -12.32
CA ARG A 7 17.96 -3.86 -11.15
C ARG A 7 19.31 -3.16 -11.04
N GLN A 8 20.05 -3.02 -12.14
CA GLN A 8 21.34 -2.32 -12.15
C GLN A 8 21.16 -0.85 -11.80
N ARG A 9 20.20 -0.17 -12.42
CA ARG A 9 19.86 1.23 -12.17
C ARG A 9 19.57 1.49 -10.69
N VAL A 10 18.74 0.65 -10.07
CA VAL A 10 18.40 0.74 -8.64
C VAL A 10 19.63 0.52 -7.76
N LEU A 11 20.43 -0.53 -8.02
CA LEU A 11 21.61 -0.83 -7.20
C LEU A 11 22.69 0.25 -7.29
N MET A 12 22.91 0.83 -8.47
CA MET A 12 23.82 1.96 -8.64
C MET A 12 23.34 3.19 -7.87
N SER A 13 22.05 3.53 -8.00
CA SER A 13 21.46 4.66 -7.28
C SER A 13 21.55 4.50 -5.77
N LEU A 14 21.27 3.30 -5.23
CA LEU A 14 21.42 2.99 -3.81
C LEU A 14 22.88 3.01 -3.34
N SER A 15 23.83 2.82 -4.25
CA SER A 15 25.27 2.90 -3.99
C SER A 15 25.84 4.31 -4.23
N HIS A 16 24.98 5.31 -4.40
CA HIS A 16 25.35 6.70 -4.70
C HIS A 16 26.21 6.85 -5.97
N GLN A 17 25.99 5.99 -6.97
CA GLN A 17 26.60 6.06 -8.29
C GLN A 17 25.61 6.65 -9.31
N GLU A 18 26.12 7.37 -10.31
CA GLU A 18 25.30 7.93 -11.39
C GLU A 18 24.75 6.81 -12.27
N ALA A 19 23.42 6.70 -12.35
CA ALA A 19 22.71 5.78 -13.22
C ALA A 19 22.24 6.48 -14.50
N ASP A 20 21.75 5.70 -15.47
CA ASP A 20 21.23 6.19 -16.75
C ASP A 20 19.98 7.08 -16.61
N ARG A 21 19.17 6.86 -15.56
CA ARG A 21 18.09 7.75 -15.10
C ARG A 21 17.79 7.51 -13.61
N VAL A 22 17.01 8.43 -13.02
CA VAL A 22 16.45 8.24 -11.67
C VAL A 22 15.51 7.02 -11.67
N PRO A 23 15.63 6.09 -10.70
CA PRO A 23 14.67 5.00 -10.54
C PRO A 23 13.25 5.52 -10.24
N ILE A 24 12.25 4.88 -10.83
CA ILE A 24 10.84 5.22 -10.69
C ILE A 24 10.16 4.10 -9.90
N ASP A 25 9.50 4.50 -8.81
CA ASP A 25 8.65 3.62 -8.01
C ASP A 25 7.17 4.03 -8.16
N LEU A 26 6.28 3.04 -8.21
CA LEU A 26 4.83 3.24 -8.29
C LEU A 26 4.09 2.23 -7.43
N GLY A 27 3.50 2.67 -6.32
CA GLY A 27 2.66 1.86 -5.45
C GLY A 27 3.17 1.75 -4.00
N GLY A 28 2.84 0.65 -3.32
CA GLY A 28 3.32 0.32 -1.96
C GLY A 28 2.23 0.38 -0.90
N ARG A 29 2.40 -0.29 0.25
CA ARG A 29 1.30 -0.39 1.24
C ARG A 29 0.71 0.97 1.63
N VAL A 30 1.57 1.97 1.84
CA VAL A 30 1.16 3.32 2.27
C VAL A 30 1.09 4.32 1.11
N SER A 31 1.87 4.10 0.05
CA SER A 31 1.99 4.99 -1.12
C SER A 31 1.23 4.50 -2.36
N SER A 32 0.38 3.48 -2.21
CA SER A 32 -0.42 2.94 -3.32
C SER A 32 -1.68 3.76 -3.60
N MET A 33 -2.26 3.49 -4.76
CA MET A 33 -3.46 4.11 -5.28
C MET A 33 -4.71 3.51 -4.64
N MET A 34 -5.66 4.36 -4.29
CA MET A 34 -6.99 3.93 -3.85
C MET A 34 -7.68 3.12 -4.96
N GLN A 35 -8.36 2.03 -4.61
CA GLN A 35 -9.00 1.12 -5.57
C GLN A 35 -9.86 1.87 -6.59
N GLY A 36 -10.74 2.78 -6.14
CA GLY A 36 -11.62 3.53 -7.03
C GLY A 36 -10.90 4.49 -8.00
N ILE A 37 -9.70 4.96 -7.65
CA ILE A 37 -8.86 5.76 -8.56
C ILE A 37 -8.15 4.85 -9.55
N TYR A 38 -7.67 3.69 -9.09
CA TYR A 38 -7.02 2.71 -9.93
C TYR A 38 -7.96 2.16 -11.02
N THR A 39 -9.21 1.88 -10.69
CA THR A 39 -10.23 1.49 -11.69
C THR A 39 -10.40 2.55 -12.78
N LYS A 40 -10.36 3.84 -12.42
CA LYS A 40 -10.44 4.94 -13.40
C LYS A 40 -9.17 5.00 -14.27
N LEU A 41 -8.00 4.76 -13.68
CA LEU A 41 -6.74 4.69 -14.42
C LEU A 41 -6.76 3.56 -15.44
N LYS A 42 -7.19 2.35 -15.04
CA LYS A 42 -7.32 1.20 -15.97
C LYS A 42 -8.22 1.54 -17.15
N LYS A 43 -9.39 2.12 -16.87
CA LYS A 43 -10.32 2.57 -17.91
C LYS A 43 -9.69 3.60 -18.84
N HIS A 44 -8.93 4.56 -18.31
CA HIS A 44 -8.24 5.57 -19.12
C HIS A 44 -7.15 4.97 -20.01
N LEU A 45 -6.45 3.95 -19.52
CA LEU A 45 -5.36 3.29 -20.24
C LEU A 45 -5.82 2.13 -21.14
N ASN A 46 -7.13 1.79 -21.13
CA ASN A 46 -7.73 0.62 -21.78
C ASN A 46 -7.18 -0.73 -21.31
N VAL A 47 -6.84 -0.83 -20.02
CA VAL A 47 -6.37 -2.07 -19.40
C VAL A 47 -7.57 -2.88 -18.91
N ILE A 48 -7.73 -4.09 -19.46
CA ILE A 48 -8.87 -5.00 -19.20
C ILE A 48 -8.35 -6.25 -18.50
N THR A 49 -8.15 -6.14 -17.20
CA THR A 49 -7.73 -7.25 -16.34
C THR A 49 -8.56 -7.17 -15.06
N GLU A 50 -8.76 -8.30 -14.38
CA GLU A 50 -9.54 -8.38 -13.14
C GLU A 50 -8.75 -9.07 -12.01
N ASN A 51 -7.44 -8.82 -11.97
CA ASN A 51 -6.52 -9.52 -11.07
C ASN A 51 -6.03 -8.64 -9.90
N GLU A 52 -6.61 -7.44 -9.71
CA GLU A 52 -6.14 -6.56 -8.63
C GLU A 52 -6.44 -7.13 -7.24
N THR A 53 -5.41 -7.17 -6.40
CA THR A 53 -5.57 -7.43 -4.98
C THR A 53 -5.71 -6.10 -4.24
N VAL A 54 -6.76 -5.96 -3.41
CA VAL A 54 -7.01 -4.75 -2.62
C VAL A 54 -6.61 -4.97 -1.17
N SER A 55 -5.84 -4.05 -0.64
CA SER A 55 -5.41 -4.05 0.75
C SER A 55 -6.57 -3.77 1.72
N PRO A 56 -6.43 -4.12 3.01
CA PRO A 56 -7.37 -3.69 4.05
C PRO A 56 -7.58 -2.15 4.10
N PHE A 57 -6.63 -1.37 3.59
CA PHE A 57 -6.67 0.10 3.53
C PHE A 57 -7.36 0.67 2.28
N GLN A 58 -8.04 -0.18 1.48
CA GLN A 58 -8.71 0.21 0.22
C GLN A 58 -7.75 0.72 -0.86
N THR A 59 -6.47 0.35 -0.77
CA THR A 59 -5.44 0.61 -1.79
C THR A 59 -5.09 -0.64 -2.57
N ILE A 60 -4.53 -0.50 -3.76
CA ILE A 60 -4.10 -1.64 -4.58
C ILE A 60 -2.80 -2.21 -4.03
N ASN A 61 -2.73 -3.52 -3.81
CA ASN A 61 -1.47 -4.18 -3.48
C ASN A 61 -0.62 -4.32 -4.76
N ASP A 62 -1.21 -4.89 -5.80
CA ASP A 62 -0.53 -5.29 -7.02
C ASP A 62 -1.10 -4.53 -8.23
N PHE A 63 -0.24 -3.74 -8.85
CA PHE A 63 -0.54 -3.07 -10.11
C PHE A 63 -0.42 -4.08 -11.25
N ASP A 64 -1.23 -3.87 -12.28
CA ASP A 64 -1.21 -4.67 -13.50
C ASP A 64 0.16 -4.55 -14.19
N GLU A 65 0.71 -5.68 -14.63
CA GLU A 65 2.01 -5.70 -15.31
C GLU A 65 2.03 -4.83 -16.58
N GLU A 66 0.89 -4.69 -17.26
CA GLU A 66 0.77 -3.77 -18.39
C GLU A 66 1.00 -2.32 -17.97
N ILE A 67 0.46 -1.89 -16.82
CA ILE A 67 0.65 -0.54 -16.29
C ILE A 67 2.09 -0.34 -15.82
N LEU A 68 2.66 -1.32 -15.13
CA LEU A 68 4.05 -1.26 -14.67
C LEU A 68 5.05 -1.19 -15.83
N LYS A 69 4.81 -1.94 -16.91
CA LYS A 69 5.61 -1.86 -18.14
C LYS A 69 5.40 -0.54 -18.88
N ARG A 70 4.17 -0.07 -18.99
CA ARG A 70 3.83 1.18 -19.69
C ARG A 70 4.49 2.40 -19.06
N PHE A 71 4.65 2.41 -17.75
CA PHE A 71 5.33 3.48 -17.00
C PHE A 71 6.79 3.17 -16.66
N ASP A 72 7.35 2.08 -17.20
CA ASP A 72 8.76 1.69 -17.03
C ASP A 72 9.21 1.61 -15.55
N ILE A 73 8.37 1.02 -14.70
CA ILE A 73 8.56 0.97 -13.25
C ILE A 73 9.67 -0.02 -12.86
N ASP A 74 10.63 0.47 -12.07
CA ASP A 74 11.85 -0.26 -11.69
C ASP A 74 11.65 -1.30 -10.58
N PHE A 75 10.55 -1.20 -9.84
CA PHE A 75 10.28 -2.03 -8.67
C PHE A 75 9.15 -3.03 -8.92
N ARG A 76 9.27 -4.19 -8.28
CA ARG A 76 8.18 -5.17 -8.09
C ARG A 76 8.06 -5.44 -6.61
N ARG A 77 6.83 -5.41 -6.11
CA ARG A 77 6.58 -5.54 -4.67
C ARG A 77 6.34 -6.99 -4.31
N VAL A 78 6.89 -7.33 -3.15
CA VAL A 78 6.61 -8.58 -2.48
C VAL A 78 6.00 -8.21 -1.15
N TYR A 79 4.79 -8.71 -0.91
CA TYR A 79 4.11 -8.52 0.36
C TYR A 79 4.01 -9.86 1.08
N PHE A 80 4.11 -9.80 2.41
CA PHE A 80 3.64 -10.91 3.22
C PHE A 80 2.11 -11.00 3.10
N GLU A 81 1.61 -12.22 2.95
CA GLU A 81 0.17 -12.52 2.89
C GLU A 81 -0.55 -12.00 4.13
N ARG A 82 0.11 -12.05 5.29
CA ARG A 82 -0.37 -11.47 6.55
C ARG A 82 0.67 -10.49 7.09
N GLY A 83 0.26 -9.23 7.21
CA GLY A 83 1.07 -8.18 7.84
C GLY A 83 0.35 -7.57 9.04
N PRO A 84 0.96 -6.58 9.70
CA PRO A 84 0.27 -5.82 10.73
C PRO A 84 -1.01 -5.18 10.17
N GLU A 85 -2.06 -5.19 10.99
CA GLU A 85 -3.45 -4.81 10.69
C GLU A 85 -4.18 -5.72 9.68
N SER A 86 -3.74 -6.96 9.51
CA SER A 86 -4.42 -7.94 8.64
C SER A 86 -5.46 -8.80 9.35
N ILE A 87 -5.52 -8.75 10.69
CA ILE A 87 -6.41 -9.59 11.49
C ILE A 87 -7.63 -8.77 11.92
N ARG A 88 -8.83 -9.30 11.68
CA ARG A 88 -10.08 -8.76 12.23
C ARG A 88 -10.51 -9.63 13.39
N LEU A 89 -10.27 -9.17 14.62
CA LEU A 89 -10.65 -9.90 15.83
C LEU A 89 -12.16 -9.93 16.04
N LYS A 90 -12.83 -8.82 15.69
CA LYS A 90 -14.28 -8.67 15.85
C LYS A 90 -14.81 -7.70 14.81
N GLU A 91 -15.92 -8.04 14.18
CA GLU A 91 -16.70 -7.12 13.34
C GLU A 91 -17.95 -6.64 14.09
N ASN A 92 -18.27 -5.37 13.94
CA ASN A 92 -19.43 -4.72 14.53
C ASN A 92 -20.56 -4.61 13.49
N PRO A 93 -21.84 -4.49 13.91
CA PRO A 93 -22.97 -4.39 12.98
C PRO A 93 -22.91 -3.20 12.01
N ASP A 94 -22.18 -2.13 12.35
CA ASP A 94 -22.01 -0.95 11.51
C ASP A 94 -20.88 -1.07 10.47
N GLY A 95 -20.28 -2.27 10.35
CA GLY A 95 -19.18 -2.55 9.44
C GLY A 95 -17.80 -2.08 9.93
N SER A 96 -17.71 -1.52 11.14
CA SER A 96 -16.41 -1.32 11.79
C SER A 96 -15.86 -2.63 12.34
N TYR A 97 -14.54 -2.73 12.52
CA TYR A 97 -13.90 -3.93 13.07
C TYR A 97 -12.77 -3.58 14.03
N ILE A 98 -12.45 -4.49 14.95
CA ILE A 98 -11.31 -4.37 15.86
C ILE A 98 -10.14 -5.19 15.28
N ASN A 99 -8.98 -4.56 15.12
CA ASN A 99 -7.77 -5.23 14.66
C ASN A 99 -6.99 -5.93 15.79
N GLU A 100 -5.88 -6.60 15.47
CA GLU A 100 -5.03 -7.30 16.47
C GLU A 100 -4.43 -6.38 17.55
N TRP A 101 -4.45 -5.06 17.34
CA TRP A 101 -3.96 -4.06 18.28
C TRP A 101 -5.07 -3.47 19.16
N GLY A 102 -6.29 -4.00 19.08
CA GLY A 102 -7.45 -3.47 19.81
C GLY A 102 -7.99 -2.16 19.23
N ILE A 103 -7.56 -1.77 18.03
CA ILE A 103 -7.99 -0.53 17.37
C ILE A 103 -9.25 -0.81 16.57
N THR A 104 -10.30 -0.02 16.82
CA THR A 104 -11.52 0.02 16.02
C THR A 104 -11.27 0.81 14.74
N ILE A 105 -11.47 0.13 13.63
CA ILE A 105 -11.31 0.61 12.27
C ILE A 105 -12.69 0.76 11.64
N LYS A 106 -12.93 1.87 10.95
CA LYS A 106 -14.18 2.14 10.24
C LYS A 106 -13.92 2.65 8.83
N ARG A 107 -14.69 2.16 7.87
CA ARG A 107 -14.70 2.74 6.52
C ARG A 107 -15.50 4.04 6.51
N VAL A 108 -14.89 5.11 6.01
CA VAL A 108 -15.50 6.43 5.85
C VAL A 108 -15.31 6.87 4.41
N GLY A 109 -16.35 6.71 3.59
CA GLY A 109 -16.26 6.93 2.15
C GLY A 109 -15.24 5.98 1.49
N PRO A 110 -14.28 6.48 0.70
CA PRO A 110 -13.24 5.64 0.12
C PRO A 110 -12.16 5.24 1.14
N TYR A 111 -12.08 5.90 2.31
CA TYR A 111 -10.98 5.75 3.25
C TYR A 111 -11.27 4.78 4.38
N ILE A 112 -10.19 4.33 5.02
CA ILE A 112 -10.22 3.55 6.25
C ILE A 112 -9.67 4.43 7.37
N GLN A 113 -10.41 4.53 8.46
CA GLN A 113 -10.11 5.42 9.59
C GLN A 113 -9.98 4.63 10.89
N ARG A 114 -8.99 4.98 11.70
CA ARG A 114 -8.87 4.52 13.09
C ARG A 114 -9.76 5.43 13.93
N ILE A 115 -10.81 4.87 14.54
CA ILE A 115 -11.81 5.66 15.30
C ILE A 115 -11.72 5.46 16.81
N SER A 116 -10.90 4.52 17.27
CA SER A 116 -10.53 4.38 18.68
C SER A 116 -9.02 4.47 18.84
N HIS A 117 -8.57 4.94 19.99
CA HIS A 117 -7.15 5.08 20.30
C HIS A 117 -6.90 4.44 21.67
N PRO A 118 -6.19 3.30 21.75
CA PRO A 118 -5.99 2.58 23.02
C PRO A 118 -5.39 3.45 24.13
N LEU A 119 -4.54 4.40 23.76
CA LEU A 119 -3.88 5.33 24.68
C LEU A 119 -4.59 6.69 24.81
N ALA A 120 -5.85 6.83 24.35
CA ALA A 120 -6.57 8.11 24.39
C ALA A 120 -6.66 8.75 25.79
N LYS A 121 -6.62 7.91 26.83
CA LYS A 121 -6.72 8.32 28.24
C LYS A 121 -5.46 8.00 29.04
N ALA A 122 -4.39 7.59 28.36
CA ALA A 122 -3.14 7.26 29.03
C ALA A 122 -2.53 8.51 29.66
N THR A 123 -1.91 8.32 30.81
CA THR A 123 -1.23 9.32 31.61
C THR A 123 0.20 8.86 31.90
N ILE A 124 1.05 9.77 32.37
CA ILE A 124 2.43 9.43 32.76
C ILE A 124 2.46 8.36 33.86
N ASN A 125 1.46 8.34 34.74
CA ASN A 125 1.37 7.36 35.82
C ASN A 125 1.21 5.91 35.33
N ASP A 126 0.70 5.71 34.11
CA ASP A 126 0.54 4.38 33.52
C ASP A 126 1.89 3.77 33.07
N LEU A 127 3.00 4.50 33.17
CA LEU A 127 4.35 3.98 32.90
C LEU A 127 4.92 3.16 34.06
N GLU A 128 4.38 3.31 35.26
CA GLU A 128 4.90 2.69 36.49
C GLU A 128 4.19 1.37 36.85
N SER A 129 3.28 0.89 36.00
CA SER A 129 2.45 -0.33 36.22
C SER A 129 2.98 -1.57 35.52
#